data_AF-A0A7W7ANC4-F1
#
_entry.id   AF-A0A7W7ANC4-F1
#
_cell.length_a   1.000
_cell.length_b   1.000
_cell.length_c   1.000
_cell.angle_alpha   90.00
_cell.angle_beta   90.00
_cell.angle_gamma   90.00
#
_symmetry.space_group_name_H-M   'P 1'
#
loop_
_entity.id
_entity.type
_entity.pdbx_description
1 polymer ?
#
loop_
_entity_poly.entity_id
_entity_poly.type
_entity_poly.pdbx_seq_one_letter_code
_entity_poly.pdbx_strand_id
1 'polypeptide(L)'
;MKLLATARGSALPLAILLLVLVMVVPIPAALLDIFFVANIAISLAVLMVALNAQKPLDFSAFPTVLLFATLFRLGLNVASTRIVLVHGHEGEGAAGHVIEAFGTFLIGGDYVVGLFVFAILMIINLIVVTKGAGRVSEVSARFTLDALPGKQMAIDADLNAGLITPDEAKTRRVEVATEADFYGSMDGSSKFVKGDAIAALMILAANVVGGLILGPVSHGMSIGDAAHNYILLAIGDALVAQLPSLMLSIAAAAIVTRVASEKDLAGQIGSQFGSARTWTPVAAILALLGVLPGMPHLVLLPAAAIAGFAAWKLRQIERRPVAAPRHRRRDPQRQPVLRRAGAGDGRRRHCRHRRQRNRRQRPVLGAVDAGADDGQGGCGRRQPASAPTRSCPPRLYDARPDGRLT
;
A
#
# COMPACT_ATOMS: atom_id res chain seq x y z
N MET A 1 -16.22 -7.47 32.93
CA MET A 1 -15.74 -6.24 32.27
C MET A 1 -14.37 -5.77 32.75
N LYS A 2 -14.13 -5.48 34.05
CA LYS A 2 -12.80 -5.00 34.53
C LYS A 2 -11.62 -5.90 34.12
N LEU A 3 -11.73 -7.23 34.23
CA LEU A 3 -10.72 -8.19 33.75
C LEU A 3 -10.33 -8.01 32.27
N LEU A 4 -11.28 -7.71 31.38
CA LEU A 4 -11.01 -7.44 29.95
C LEU A 4 -10.32 -6.08 29.73
N ALA A 5 -10.54 -5.11 30.60
CA ALA A 5 -9.83 -3.82 30.55
C ALA A 5 -8.38 -3.95 31.06
N THR A 6 -8.16 -4.67 32.16
CA THR A 6 -6.81 -5.00 32.65
C THR A 6 -6.04 -5.84 31.63
N ALA A 7 -6.70 -6.85 31.03
CA ALA A 7 -6.10 -7.67 29.97
C ALA A 7 -5.68 -6.85 28.74
N ARG A 8 -6.42 -5.80 28.36
CA ARG A 8 -6.02 -4.88 27.27
C ARG A 8 -4.76 -4.09 27.60
N GLY A 9 -4.59 -3.65 28.86
CA GLY A 9 -3.37 -2.96 29.31
C GLY A 9 -2.15 -3.89 29.40
N SER A 10 -2.34 -5.14 29.81
CA SER A 10 -1.26 -6.12 29.92
C SER A 10 -0.98 -6.91 28.63
N ALA A 11 -1.84 -6.86 27.62
CA ALA A 11 -1.73 -7.66 26.39
C ALA A 11 -0.40 -7.44 25.65
N LEU A 12 0.06 -6.19 25.53
CA LEU A 12 1.31 -5.86 24.84
C LEU A 12 2.55 -6.40 25.59
N PRO A 13 2.75 -6.11 26.90
CA PRO A 13 3.81 -6.76 27.69
C PRO A 13 3.74 -8.29 27.70
N LEU A 14 2.54 -8.87 27.80
CA LEU A 14 2.34 -10.32 27.81
C LEU A 14 2.71 -10.95 26.47
N ALA A 15 2.37 -10.31 25.34
CA ALA A 15 2.73 -10.77 24.01
C ALA A 15 4.25 -10.71 23.78
N ILE A 16 4.94 -9.66 24.25
CA ILE A 16 6.41 -9.58 24.21
C ILE A 16 7.04 -10.68 25.08
N LEU A 17 6.52 -10.90 26.29
CA LEU A 17 7.02 -11.95 27.18
C LEU A 17 6.80 -13.35 26.58
N LEU A 18 5.64 -13.61 25.99
CA LEU A 18 5.34 -14.86 25.28
C LEU A 18 6.31 -15.10 24.11
N LEU A 19 6.66 -14.05 23.37
CA LEU A 19 7.58 -14.09 22.24
C LEU A 19 9.02 -14.40 22.69
N VAL A 20 9.47 -13.81 23.79
CA VAL A 20 10.76 -14.16 24.41
C VAL A 20 10.73 -15.61 24.94
N LEU A 21 9.63 -16.04 25.55
CA LEU A 21 9.46 -17.42 26.01
C LEU A 21 9.56 -18.42 24.85
N VAL A 22 8.90 -18.13 23.72
CA VAL A 22 8.96 -18.92 22.48
C VAL A 22 10.39 -19.08 21.95
N MET A 23 11.24 -18.05 22.12
CA MET A 23 12.63 -18.07 21.67
C MET A 23 13.56 -18.88 22.58
N VAL A 24 13.24 -19.00 23.88
CA VAL A 24 14.11 -19.61 24.90
C VAL A 24 13.68 -21.04 25.26
N VAL A 25 12.38 -21.33 25.27
CA VAL A 25 11.82 -22.61 25.73
C VAL A 25 11.67 -23.59 24.56
N PRO A 26 12.03 -24.88 24.73
CA PRO A 26 11.73 -25.91 23.73
C PRO A 26 10.22 -26.01 23.47
N ILE A 27 9.80 -25.75 22.23
CA ILE A 27 8.42 -25.92 21.77
C ILE A 27 8.28 -27.30 21.10
N PRO A 28 7.21 -28.08 21.35
CA PRO A 28 6.93 -29.30 20.60
C PRO A 28 6.46 -28.96 19.17
N ALA A 29 6.87 -29.76 18.18
CA ALA A 29 6.60 -29.49 16.75
C ALA A 29 5.12 -29.16 16.44
N ALA A 30 4.17 -29.88 17.04
CA ALA A 30 2.73 -29.63 16.86
C ALA A 30 2.27 -28.21 17.30
N LEU A 31 2.90 -27.61 18.32
CA LEU A 31 2.57 -26.24 18.75
C LEU A 31 3.23 -25.19 17.85
N LEU A 32 4.38 -25.52 17.28
CA LEU A 32 5.07 -24.72 16.28
C LEU A 32 4.31 -24.68 14.95
N ASP A 33 3.75 -25.80 14.48
CA ASP A 33 2.83 -25.85 13.34
C ASP A 33 1.62 -24.92 13.55
N ILE A 34 0.99 -24.96 14.74
CA ILE A 34 -0.12 -24.06 15.11
C ILE A 34 0.31 -22.59 15.03
N PHE A 35 1.49 -22.24 15.54
CA PHE A 35 1.97 -20.87 15.50
C PHE A 35 2.35 -20.40 14.09
N PHE A 36 2.88 -21.25 13.22
CA PHE A 36 3.12 -20.91 11.81
C PHE A 36 1.80 -20.68 11.06
N VAL A 37 0.80 -21.55 11.24
CA VAL A 37 -0.54 -21.35 10.66
C VAL A 37 -1.17 -20.05 11.19
N ALA A 38 -1.02 -19.75 12.48
CA ALA A 38 -1.49 -18.49 13.06
C ALA A 38 -0.75 -17.27 12.46
N ASN A 39 0.56 -17.34 12.24
CA ASN A 39 1.34 -16.27 11.61
C ASN A 39 0.90 -16.00 10.16
N ILE A 40 0.65 -17.06 9.38
CA ILE A 40 0.08 -16.97 8.03
C ILE A 40 -1.31 -16.34 8.07
N ALA A 41 -2.18 -16.80 8.98
CA ALA A 41 -3.54 -16.29 9.13
C ALA A 41 -3.57 -14.80 9.53
N ILE A 42 -2.72 -14.37 10.46
CA ILE A 42 -2.55 -12.96 10.84
C ILE A 42 -2.08 -12.14 9.64
N SER A 43 -1.07 -12.61 8.90
CA SER A 43 -0.51 -11.89 7.76
C SER A 43 -1.52 -11.75 6.61
N LEU A 44 -2.32 -12.79 6.35
CA LEU A 44 -3.41 -12.76 5.39
C LEU A 44 -4.54 -11.82 5.84
N ALA A 45 -4.91 -11.83 7.12
CA ALA A 45 -5.91 -10.92 7.67
C ALA A 45 -5.46 -9.45 7.55
N VAL A 46 -4.19 -9.15 7.87
CA VAL A 46 -3.58 -7.82 7.71
C VAL A 46 -3.58 -7.38 6.25
N LEU A 47 -3.24 -8.26 5.32
CA LEU A 47 -3.32 -7.99 3.87
C LEU A 47 -4.76 -7.70 3.42
N MET A 48 -5.74 -8.48 3.89
CA MET A 48 -7.14 -8.25 3.53
C MET A 48 -7.67 -6.93 4.08
N VAL A 49 -7.35 -6.56 5.32
CA VAL A 49 -7.71 -5.22 5.86
C VAL A 49 -7.03 -4.12 5.03
N ALA A 50 -5.75 -4.27 4.69
CA ALA A 50 -5.00 -3.29 3.89
C ALA A 50 -5.56 -3.07 2.47
N LEU A 51 -6.01 -4.13 1.79
CA LEU A 51 -6.60 -4.06 0.45
C LEU A 51 -7.99 -3.39 0.45
N ASN A 52 -8.79 -3.66 1.48
CA ASN A 52 -10.16 -3.14 1.64
C ASN A 52 -10.24 -1.74 2.29
N ALA A 53 -9.18 -1.25 2.94
CA ALA A 53 -9.12 0.11 3.48
C ALA A 53 -9.28 1.17 2.38
N GLN A 54 -10.10 2.20 2.63
CA GLN A 54 -10.37 3.29 1.69
C GLN A 54 -9.33 4.41 1.83
N LYS A 55 -8.86 4.64 3.06
CA LYS A 55 -7.82 5.62 3.42
C LYS A 55 -6.73 4.92 4.25
N PRO A 56 -5.46 5.39 4.22
CA PRO A 56 -4.39 4.83 5.06
C PRO A 56 -4.75 4.81 6.55
N LEU A 57 -5.38 5.88 7.04
CA LEU A 57 -5.71 6.08 8.45
C LEU A 57 -6.83 5.17 8.97
N ASP A 58 -7.61 4.53 8.08
CA ASP A 58 -8.62 3.53 8.47
C ASP A 58 -7.98 2.35 9.22
N PHE A 59 -6.70 2.08 8.95
CA PHE A 59 -5.89 1.09 9.66
C PHE A 59 -4.69 1.75 10.38
N SER A 60 -4.94 2.78 11.19
CA SER A 60 -3.92 3.49 11.97
C SER A 60 -3.04 2.59 12.85
N ALA A 61 -3.54 1.42 13.29
CA ALA A 61 -2.77 0.43 14.05
C ALA A 61 -1.80 -0.43 13.21
N PHE A 62 -1.79 -0.29 11.87
CA PHE A 62 -0.97 -1.08 10.96
C PHE A 62 0.54 -1.10 11.30
N PRO A 63 1.22 0.01 11.66
CA PRO A 63 2.66 -0.01 11.93
C PRO A 63 3.02 -0.89 13.13
N THR A 64 2.17 -0.86 14.17
CA THR A 64 2.30 -1.68 15.38
C THR A 64 2.04 -3.14 15.05
N VAL A 65 0.97 -3.45 14.30
CA VAL A 65 0.65 -4.83 13.90
C VAL A 65 1.76 -5.42 13.02
N LEU A 66 2.33 -4.64 12.09
CA LEU A 66 3.46 -5.02 11.25
C LEU A 66 4.69 -5.38 12.10
N LEU A 67 5.02 -4.55 13.11
CA LEU A 67 6.13 -4.81 14.03
C LEU A 67 5.90 -6.10 14.83
N PHE A 68 4.72 -6.29 15.43
CA PHE A 68 4.41 -7.49 16.21
C PHE A 68 4.39 -8.76 15.37
N ALA A 69 3.82 -8.74 14.16
CA ALA A 69 3.84 -9.90 13.26
C ALA A 69 5.26 -10.23 12.78
N THR A 70 6.08 -9.22 12.50
CA THR A 70 7.51 -9.37 12.16
C THR A 70 8.29 -10.02 13.30
N LEU A 71 8.14 -9.51 14.52
CA LEU A 71 8.81 -10.08 15.70
C LEU A 71 8.32 -11.51 16.00
N PHE A 72 7.01 -11.76 15.87
CA PHE A 72 6.43 -13.08 16.14
C PHE A 72 7.02 -14.12 15.19
N ARG A 73 7.04 -13.84 13.88
CA ARG A 73 7.75 -14.65 12.89
C ARG A 73 9.21 -14.87 13.26
N LEU A 74 9.97 -13.82 13.60
CA LEU A 74 11.38 -13.96 13.93
C LEU A 74 11.59 -14.89 15.15
N GLY A 75 10.73 -14.81 16.16
CA GLY A 75 10.70 -15.74 17.28
C GLY A 75 10.41 -17.18 16.86
N LEU A 76 9.47 -17.40 15.95
CA LEU A 76 9.19 -18.72 15.38
C LEU A 76 10.38 -19.28 14.59
N ASN A 77 11.06 -18.46 13.77
CA ASN A 77 12.24 -18.90 13.01
C ASN A 77 13.40 -19.33 13.91
N VAL A 78 13.56 -18.72 15.10
CA VAL A 78 14.56 -19.14 16.09
C VAL A 78 14.12 -20.44 16.78
N ALA A 79 12.82 -20.58 17.09
CA ALA A 79 12.28 -21.80 17.67
C ALA A 79 12.35 -23.00 16.72
N SER A 80 12.00 -22.81 15.43
CA SER A 80 12.07 -23.84 14.39
C SER A 80 13.51 -24.29 14.12
N THR A 81 14.44 -23.35 13.98
CA THR A 81 15.89 -23.60 13.87
C THR A 81 16.39 -24.57 14.94
N ARG A 82 15.95 -24.39 16.19
CA ARG A 82 16.30 -25.31 17.29
C ARG A 82 15.73 -26.71 17.07
N ILE A 83 14.48 -26.85 16.59
CA ILE A 83 13.90 -28.17 16.30
C ILE A 83 14.60 -28.82 15.11
N VAL A 84 14.82 -28.09 14.01
CA VAL A 84 15.50 -28.54 12.79
C VAL A 84 16.91 -29.05 13.11
N LEU A 85 17.71 -28.30 13.87
CA LEU A 85 19.08 -28.69 14.20
C LEU A 85 19.15 -29.89 15.17
N VAL A 86 18.24 -29.98 16.15
CA VAL A 86 18.24 -31.06 17.16
C VAL A 86 17.64 -32.36 16.62
N HIS A 87 16.49 -32.29 15.95
CA HIS A 87 15.72 -33.47 15.53
C HIS A 87 15.81 -33.77 14.02
N GLY A 88 16.43 -32.92 13.20
CA GLY A 88 16.51 -33.13 11.74
C GLY A 88 17.20 -34.43 11.28
N HIS A 89 17.92 -35.10 12.19
CA HIS A 89 18.46 -36.44 11.99
C HIS A 89 17.39 -37.55 12.02
N GLU A 90 16.22 -37.30 12.61
CA GLU A 90 15.09 -38.24 12.75
C GLU A 90 14.27 -38.39 11.45
N GLY A 91 14.43 -37.47 10.48
CA GLY A 91 13.78 -37.52 9.16
C GLY A 91 13.04 -36.24 8.77
N GLU A 92 12.36 -36.27 7.61
CA GLU A 92 11.67 -35.11 7.02
C GLU A 92 10.51 -34.56 7.90
N GLY A 93 9.83 -35.41 8.67
CA GLY A 93 8.74 -35.01 9.57
C GLY A 93 9.18 -34.42 10.92
N ALA A 94 10.48 -34.40 11.23
CA ALA A 94 10.98 -34.09 12.57
C ALA A 94 10.77 -32.62 13.01
N ALA A 95 10.61 -31.70 12.06
CA ALA A 95 10.43 -30.27 12.33
C ALA A 95 8.96 -29.82 12.43
N GLY A 96 8.00 -30.73 12.20
CA GLY A 96 6.57 -30.41 12.10
C GLY A 96 6.05 -30.49 10.66
N HIS A 97 4.76 -30.78 10.53
CA HIS A 97 4.13 -31.11 9.25
C HIS A 97 4.02 -29.90 8.31
N VAL A 98 4.01 -28.68 8.86
CA VAL A 98 3.99 -27.47 8.02
C VAL A 98 5.35 -27.31 7.33
N ILE A 99 6.46 -27.46 8.06
CA ILE A 99 7.81 -27.38 7.47
C ILE A 99 8.02 -28.49 6.43
N GLU A 100 7.67 -29.73 6.77
CA GLU A 100 7.76 -30.91 5.90
C GLU A 100 7.00 -30.69 4.57
N ALA A 101 5.74 -30.25 4.65
CA ALA A 101 4.89 -30.04 3.47
C ALA A 101 5.38 -28.90 2.57
N PHE A 102 5.92 -27.82 3.13
CA PHE A 102 6.47 -26.72 2.33
C PHE A 102 7.84 -27.07 1.71
N GLY A 103 8.69 -27.83 2.41
CA GLY A 103 9.97 -28.30 1.88
C GLY A 103 9.78 -29.25 0.70
N THR A 104 9.02 -30.33 0.91
CA THR A 104 8.72 -31.34 -0.13
C THR A 104 8.05 -30.73 -1.37
N PHE A 105 7.11 -29.78 -1.18
CA PHE A 105 6.41 -29.12 -2.29
C PHE A 105 7.34 -28.35 -3.25
N LEU A 106 8.39 -27.66 -2.74
CA LEU A 106 9.32 -26.92 -3.60
C LEU A 106 10.42 -27.81 -4.20
N ILE A 107 10.88 -28.80 -3.44
CA ILE A 107 12.05 -29.61 -3.78
C ILE A 107 11.76 -30.63 -4.87
N GLY A 108 10.53 -31.18 -4.92
CA GLY A 108 10.10 -32.05 -6.01
C GLY A 108 10.93 -33.33 -6.21
N GLY A 109 11.73 -33.73 -5.20
CA GLY A 109 12.63 -34.89 -5.23
C GLY A 109 14.12 -34.58 -5.43
N ASP A 110 14.52 -33.33 -5.74
CA ASP A 110 15.94 -32.95 -5.91
C ASP A 110 16.28 -31.75 -5.02
N TYR A 111 17.00 -32.01 -3.92
CA TYR A 111 17.36 -30.99 -2.93
C TYR A 111 18.31 -29.90 -3.49
N VAL A 112 19.07 -30.20 -4.55
CA VAL A 112 19.96 -29.23 -5.21
C VAL A 112 19.13 -28.26 -6.05
N VAL A 113 18.20 -28.79 -6.86
CA VAL A 113 17.25 -27.95 -7.63
C VAL A 113 16.41 -27.11 -6.68
N GLY A 114 15.89 -27.71 -5.60
CA GLY A 114 15.14 -26.99 -4.57
C GLY A 114 15.93 -25.85 -3.94
N LEU A 115 17.21 -26.04 -3.64
CA LEU A 115 18.09 -24.99 -3.10
C LEU A 115 18.26 -23.82 -4.08
N PHE A 116 18.44 -24.08 -5.38
CA PHE A 116 18.55 -23.02 -6.39
C PHE A 116 17.23 -22.27 -6.60
N VAL A 117 16.10 -22.97 -6.69
CA VAL A 117 14.77 -22.35 -6.80
C VAL A 117 14.48 -21.50 -5.56
N PHE A 118 14.79 -22.02 -4.37
CA PHE A 118 14.62 -21.29 -3.11
C PHE A 118 15.51 -20.04 -3.04
N ALA A 119 16.77 -20.13 -3.44
CA ALA A 119 17.67 -18.98 -3.50
C ALA A 119 17.12 -17.87 -4.41
N ILE A 120 16.53 -18.22 -5.57
CA ILE A 120 15.88 -17.25 -6.47
C ILE A 120 14.67 -16.59 -5.79
N LEU A 121 13.80 -17.37 -5.13
CA LEU A 121 12.64 -16.84 -4.40
C LEU A 121 13.08 -15.88 -3.27
N MET A 122 14.11 -16.24 -2.51
CA MET A 122 14.71 -15.39 -1.47
C MET A 122 15.30 -14.09 -2.03
N ILE A 123 16.01 -14.16 -3.16
CA ILE A 123 16.54 -12.97 -3.86
C ILE A 123 15.39 -12.04 -4.27
N ILE A 124 14.31 -12.57 -4.85
CA ILE A 124 13.14 -11.78 -5.25
C ILE A 124 12.49 -11.12 -4.03
N ASN A 125 12.24 -11.87 -2.95
CA ASN A 125 11.66 -11.32 -1.74
C ASN A 125 12.54 -10.21 -1.12
N LEU A 126 13.82 -10.48 -0.89
CA LEU A 126 14.72 -9.53 -0.22
C LEU A 126 15.04 -8.31 -1.09
N ILE A 127 15.38 -8.51 -2.37
CA ILE A 127 15.88 -7.42 -3.23
C ILE A 127 14.74 -6.64 -3.89
N VAL A 128 13.67 -7.30 -4.36
CA VAL A 128 12.59 -6.64 -5.08
C VAL A 128 11.49 -6.21 -4.11
N VAL A 129 10.93 -7.14 -3.33
CA VAL A 129 9.74 -6.86 -2.50
C VAL A 129 10.11 -6.03 -1.28
N THR A 130 10.97 -6.54 -0.40
CA THR A 130 11.24 -5.93 0.91
C THR A 130 11.98 -4.58 0.79
N LYS A 131 13.03 -4.51 -0.04
CA LYS A 131 13.70 -3.21 -0.33
C LYS A 131 12.80 -2.25 -1.11
N GLY A 132 11.92 -2.75 -1.98
CA GLY A 132 10.95 -1.93 -2.72
C GLY A 132 9.94 -1.28 -1.77
N ALA A 133 9.26 -2.08 -0.96
CA ALA A 133 8.30 -1.62 0.04
C ALA A 133 8.93 -0.63 1.05
N GLY A 134 10.15 -0.91 1.53
CA GLY A 134 10.88 -0.01 2.42
C GLY A 134 11.15 1.37 1.79
N ARG A 135 11.64 1.41 0.54
CA ARG A 135 11.87 2.69 -0.17
C ARG A 135 10.59 3.48 -0.41
N VAL A 136 9.50 2.79 -0.75
CA VAL A 136 8.18 3.43 -0.93
C VAL A 136 7.68 4.00 0.41
N SER A 137 7.85 3.26 1.51
CA SER A 137 7.52 3.74 2.87
C SER A 137 8.33 4.98 3.27
N GLU A 138 9.66 4.95 3.10
CA GLU A 138 10.57 6.04 3.43
C GLU A 138 10.23 7.33 2.66
N VAL A 139 10.03 7.20 1.33
CA VAL A 139 9.77 8.35 0.44
C VAL A 139 8.37 8.93 0.68
N SER A 140 7.33 8.10 0.78
CA SER A 140 5.96 8.58 1.07
C SER A 140 5.84 9.19 2.45
N ALA A 141 6.49 8.61 3.46
CA ALA A 141 6.51 9.18 4.80
C ALA A 141 7.18 10.55 4.77
N ARG A 142 8.38 10.67 4.20
CA ARG A 142 9.09 11.95 4.08
C ARG A 142 8.24 13.02 3.40
N PHE A 143 7.70 12.76 2.20
CA PHE A 143 6.90 13.77 1.50
C PHE A 143 5.60 14.14 2.23
N THR A 144 5.00 13.22 2.97
CA THR A 144 3.79 13.50 3.76
C THR A 144 4.12 14.33 5.00
N LEU A 145 5.24 14.04 5.67
CA LEU A 145 5.76 14.80 6.81
C LEU A 145 6.21 16.21 6.40
N ASP A 146 6.92 16.34 5.27
CA ASP A 146 7.33 17.64 4.70
C ASP A 146 6.11 18.52 4.32
N ALA A 147 4.95 17.92 4.04
CA ALA A 147 3.70 18.63 3.75
C ALA A 147 2.89 19.07 4.99
N LEU A 148 3.24 18.61 6.21
CA LEU A 148 2.49 18.92 7.43
C LEU A 148 2.39 20.42 7.76
N PRO A 149 3.45 21.25 7.64
CA PRO A 149 3.33 22.69 7.89
C PRO A 149 2.34 23.35 6.93
N GLY A 150 2.35 22.95 5.65
CA GLY A 150 1.39 23.45 4.65
C GLY A 150 -0.06 23.08 4.99
N LYS A 151 -0.30 21.84 5.45
CA LYS A 151 -1.62 21.40 5.92
C LYS A 151 -2.09 22.19 7.16
N GLN A 152 -1.20 22.45 8.12
CA GLN A 152 -1.53 23.24 9.31
C GLN A 152 -1.82 24.71 8.97
N MET A 153 -0.97 25.34 8.13
CA MET A 153 -1.20 26.70 7.64
C MET A 153 -2.51 26.84 6.85
N ALA A 154 -2.91 25.80 6.09
CA ALA A 154 -4.20 25.78 5.40
C ALA A 154 -5.39 25.73 6.38
N ILE A 155 -5.31 24.93 7.46
CA ILE A 155 -6.35 24.90 8.51
C ILE A 155 -6.45 26.27 9.20
N ASP A 156 -5.32 26.91 9.48
CA ASP A 156 -5.28 28.23 10.12
C ASP A 156 -5.82 29.32 9.18
N ALA A 157 -5.53 29.25 7.89
CA ALA A 157 -6.09 30.13 6.87
C ALA A 157 -7.61 29.95 6.73
N ASP A 158 -8.11 28.70 6.65
CA ASP A 158 -9.54 28.38 6.60
C ASP A 158 -10.30 28.93 7.83
N LEU A 159 -9.72 28.78 9.03
CA LEU A 159 -10.29 29.27 10.28
C LEU A 159 -10.31 30.80 10.33
N ASN A 160 -9.21 31.46 9.95
CA ASN A 160 -9.12 32.92 9.89
C ASN A 160 -10.03 33.53 8.81
N ALA A 161 -10.30 32.80 7.73
CA ALA A 161 -11.26 33.17 6.68
C ALA A 161 -12.73 32.88 7.06
N GLY A 162 -12.98 32.22 8.19
CA GLY A 162 -14.32 31.82 8.62
C GLY A 162 -14.96 30.71 7.77
N LEU A 163 -14.16 29.94 7.02
CA LEU A 163 -14.62 28.81 6.20
C LEU A 163 -14.91 27.55 7.02
N ILE A 164 -14.29 27.44 8.21
CA ILE A 164 -14.48 26.34 9.16
C ILE A 164 -14.68 26.86 10.58
N THR A 165 -15.35 26.07 11.41
CA THR A 165 -15.53 26.34 12.84
C THR A 165 -14.27 25.97 13.67
N PRO A 166 -14.11 26.49 14.90
CA PRO A 166 -13.03 26.10 15.80
C PRO A 166 -12.98 24.59 16.12
N ASP A 167 -14.13 23.94 16.21
CA ASP A 167 -14.22 22.50 16.49
C ASP A 167 -13.83 21.64 15.27
N GLU A 168 -14.18 22.07 14.05
CA GLU A 168 -13.69 21.45 12.81
C GLU A 168 -12.18 21.65 12.65
N ALA A 169 -11.66 22.85 12.94
CA ALA A 169 -10.22 23.14 12.92
C ALA A 169 -9.46 22.25 13.92
N LYS A 170 -10.00 22.07 15.14
CA LYS A 170 -9.46 21.15 16.14
C LYS A 170 -9.47 19.70 15.64
N THR A 171 -10.54 19.26 15.01
CA THR A 171 -10.68 17.90 14.47
C THR A 171 -9.68 17.64 13.35
N ARG A 172 -9.57 18.55 12.36
CA ARG A 172 -8.57 18.47 11.28
C ARG A 172 -7.13 18.47 11.81
N ARG A 173 -6.82 19.25 12.85
CA ARG A 173 -5.49 19.23 13.49
C ARG A 173 -5.16 17.87 14.12
N VAL A 174 -6.14 17.19 14.73
CA VAL A 174 -5.97 15.82 15.25
C VAL A 174 -5.77 14.81 14.12
N GLU A 175 -6.49 14.93 13.00
CA GLU A 175 -6.27 14.08 11.82
C GLU A 175 -4.85 14.27 11.25
N VAL A 176 -4.38 15.52 11.10
CA VAL A 176 -3.03 15.84 10.60
C VAL A 176 -1.94 15.33 11.56
N ALA A 177 -2.15 15.42 12.88
CA ALA A 177 -1.23 14.82 13.86
C ALA A 177 -1.20 13.29 13.78
N THR A 178 -2.37 12.65 13.65
CA THR A 178 -2.48 11.19 13.50
C THR A 178 -1.82 10.71 12.20
N GLU A 179 -1.91 11.50 11.13
CA GLU A 179 -1.21 11.23 9.87
C GLU A 179 0.32 11.32 10.04
N ALA A 180 0.82 12.31 10.77
CA ALA A 180 2.23 12.44 11.10
C ALA A 180 2.76 11.23 11.89
N ASP A 181 2.07 10.87 12.97
CA ASP A 181 2.43 9.73 13.84
C ASP A 181 2.38 8.41 13.06
N PHE A 182 1.39 8.24 12.19
CA PHE A 182 1.25 7.06 11.34
C PHE A 182 2.45 6.91 10.39
N TYR A 183 2.76 7.93 9.60
CA TYR A 183 3.86 7.85 8.62
C TYR A 183 5.24 7.80 9.28
N GLY A 184 5.45 8.48 10.40
CA GLY A 184 6.67 8.35 11.21
C GLY A 184 6.85 6.93 11.76
N SER A 185 5.78 6.34 12.30
CA SER A 185 5.79 4.95 12.78
C SER A 185 5.96 3.94 11.64
N MET A 186 5.40 4.21 10.45
CA MET A 186 5.54 3.36 9.26
C MET A 186 6.99 3.26 8.77
N ASP A 187 7.70 4.39 8.64
CA ASP A 187 9.11 4.39 8.26
C ASP A 187 9.96 3.56 9.24
N GLY A 188 9.74 3.76 10.56
CA GLY A 188 10.36 2.95 11.61
C GLY A 188 10.04 1.45 11.47
N SER A 189 8.77 1.06 11.45
CA SER A 189 8.34 -0.34 11.34
C SER A 189 8.82 -1.02 10.05
N SER A 190 8.89 -0.30 8.92
CA SER A 190 9.37 -0.85 7.65
C SER A 190 10.83 -1.31 7.70
N LYS A 191 11.66 -0.65 8.53
CA LYS A 191 13.07 -1.00 8.74
C LYS A 191 13.23 -2.32 9.50
N PHE A 192 12.29 -2.68 10.39
CA PHE A 192 12.26 -4.00 11.02
C PHE A 192 11.97 -5.13 10.02
N VAL A 193 11.02 -4.93 9.09
CA VAL A 193 10.73 -5.91 8.02
C VAL A 193 11.95 -6.16 7.13
N LYS A 194 12.71 -5.10 6.83
CA LYS A 194 13.99 -5.20 6.11
C LYS A 194 15.06 -5.97 6.89
N GLY A 195 15.16 -5.76 8.20
CA GLY A 195 16.09 -6.49 9.08
C GLY A 195 15.76 -7.98 9.15
N ASP A 196 14.48 -8.32 9.29
CA ASP A 196 13.99 -9.70 9.33
C ASP A 196 14.34 -10.50 8.07
N ALA A 197 14.12 -9.94 6.87
CA ALA A 197 14.44 -10.65 5.62
C ALA A 197 15.94 -10.95 5.46
N ILE A 198 16.82 -10.20 6.13
CA ILE A 198 18.26 -10.49 6.23
C ILE A 198 18.51 -11.57 7.28
N ALA A 199 17.85 -11.49 8.44
CA ALA A 199 17.95 -12.51 9.49
C ALA A 199 17.47 -13.89 9.01
N ALA A 200 16.38 -13.98 8.25
CA ALA A 200 15.88 -15.21 7.66
C ALA A 200 16.92 -15.88 6.72
N LEU A 201 17.67 -15.09 5.94
CA LEU A 201 18.75 -15.59 5.11
C LEU A 201 19.95 -16.10 5.94
N MET A 202 20.28 -15.42 7.04
CA MET A 202 21.32 -15.87 7.98
C MET A 202 20.90 -17.16 8.69
N ILE A 203 19.63 -17.29 9.07
CA ILE A 203 19.05 -18.48 9.69
C ILE A 203 19.09 -19.67 8.73
N LEU A 204 18.67 -19.51 7.47
CA LEU A 204 18.81 -20.54 6.43
C LEU A 204 20.27 -21.03 6.34
N ALA A 205 21.23 -20.11 6.23
CA ALA A 205 22.64 -20.45 6.12
C ALA A 205 23.14 -21.21 7.37
N ALA A 206 22.71 -20.79 8.58
CA ALA A 206 23.01 -21.49 9.82
C ALA A 206 22.38 -22.89 9.88
N ASN A 207 21.16 -23.07 9.37
CA ASN A 207 20.48 -24.36 9.36
C ASN A 207 21.13 -25.35 8.38
N VAL A 208 21.47 -24.89 7.17
CA VAL A 208 22.18 -25.72 6.17
C VAL A 208 23.59 -26.08 6.65
N VAL A 209 24.39 -25.11 7.10
CA VAL A 209 25.77 -25.37 7.56
C VAL A 209 25.77 -26.18 8.86
N GLY A 210 24.90 -25.83 9.82
CA GLY A 210 24.76 -26.53 11.09
C GLY A 210 24.32 -27.98 10.91
N GLY A 211 23.33 -28.24 10.05
CA GLY A 211 22.86 -29.58 9.73
C GLY A 211 23.90 -30.45 9.03
N LEU A 212 24.61 -29.90 8.05
CA LEU A 212 25.70 -30.60 7.35
C LEU A 212 26.90 -30.94 8.25
N ILE A 213 27.08 -30.21 9.36
CA ILE A 213 28.10 -30.53 10.38
C ILE A 213 27.54 -31.53 11.39
N LEU A 214 26.39 -31.26 11.99
CA LEU A 214 25.80 -32.08 13.07
C LEU A 214 25.38 -33.48 12.59
N GLY A 215 24.79 -33.60 11.39
CA GLY A 215 24.35 -34.90 10.86
C GLY A 215 25.46 -35.95 10.85
N PRO A 216 26.60 -35.70 10.18
CA PRO A 216 27.73 -36.63 10.19
C PRO A 216 28.49 -36.68 11.53
N VAL A 217 28.74 -35.54 12.19
CA VAL A 217 29.64 -35.48 13.36
C VAL A 217 28.96 -35.94 14.66
N SER A 218 27.67 -35.63 14.84
CA SER A 218 26.93 -35.92 16.08
C SER A 218 25.94 -37.07 15.94
N HIS A 219 25.37 -37.29 14.74
CA HIS A 219 24.35 -38.32 14.49
C HIS A 219 24.82 -39.48 13.60
N GLY A 220 26.06 -39.45 13.11
CA GLY A 220 26.66 -40.54 12.31
C GLY A 220 26.02 -40.74 10.93
N MET A 221 25.27 -39.76 10.43
CA MET A 221 24.62 -39.82 9.12
C MET A 221 25.63 -39.75 7.97
N SER A 222 25.29 -40.28 6.80
CA SER A 222 26.07 -39.97 5.59
C SER A 222 25.89 -38.49 5.22
N ILE A 223 26.89 -37.92 4.52
CA ILE A 223 26.81 -36.53 4.04
C ILE A 223 25.63 -36.36 3.06
N GLY A 224 25.26 -37.39 2.31
CA GLY A 224 24.10 -37.37 1.40
C GLY A 224 22.78 -37.29 2.14
N ASP A 225 22.58 -38.15 3.14
CA ASP A 225 21.33 -38.19 3.93
C ASP A 225 21.19 -36.94 4.80
N ALA A 226 22.30 -36.45 5.38
CA ALA A 226 22.34 -35.19 6.11
C ALA A 226 22.04 -34.00 5.18
N ALA A 227 22.59 -33.97 3.97
CA ALA A 227 22.26 -32.95 2.99
C ALA A 227 20.77 -32.98 2.63
N HIS A 228 20.22 -34.15 2.31
CA HIS A 228 18.80 -34.30 1.96
C HIS A 228 17.88 -33.82 3.09
N ASN A 229 18.00 -34.38 4.29
CA ASN A 229 17.12 -34.05 5.42
C ASN A 229 17.27 -32.57 5.85
N TYR A 230 18.49 -32.11 6.15
CA TYR A 230 18.67 -30.77 6.72
C TYR A 230 18.45 -29.66 5.69
N ILE A 231 18.74 -29.86 4.39
CA ILE A 231 18.42 -28.87 3.35
C ILE A 231 16.91 -28.83 3.13
N LEU A 232 16.22 -29.97 3.12
CA LEU A 232 14.75 -30.01 3.00
C LEU A 232 14.06 -29.27 4.14
N LEU A 233 14.47 -29.53 5.37
CA LEU A 233 13.94 -28.87 6.56
C LEU A 233 14.28 -27.37 6.58
N ALA A 234 15.50 -26.98 6.21
CA ALA A 234 15.91 -25.57 6.18
C ALA A 234 15.17 -24.76 5.09
N ILE A 235 14.94 -25.36 3.90
CA ILE A 235 14.13 -24.74 2.84
C ILE A 235 12.66 -24.64 3.26
N GLY A 236 12.10 -25.70 3.85
CA GLY A 236 10.72 -25.72 4.36
C GLY A 236 10.47 -24.63 5.40
N ASP A 237 11.32 -24.54 6.42
CA ASP A 237 11.26 -23.51 7.47
C ASP A 237 11.30 -22.10 6.88
N ALA A 238 12.27 -21.83 6.00
CA ALA A 238 12.45 -20.52 5.42
C ALA A 238 11.31 -20.14 4.45
N LEU A 239 10.70 -21.10 3.72
CA LEU A 239 9.50 -20.89 2.91
C LEU A 239 8.28 -20.52 3.76
N VAL A 240 8.07 -21.23 4.87
CA VAL A 240 6.95 -20.98 5.79
C VAL A 240 7.05 -19.58 6.39
N ALA A 241 8.26 -19.11 6.72
CA ALA A 241 8.52 -17.74 7.17
C ALA A 241 8.32 -16.68 6.07
N GLN A 242 8.55 -17.05 4.80
CA GLN A 242 8.56 -16.13 3.66
C GLN A 242 7.16 -15.72 3.19
N LEU A 243 6.16 -16.61 3.27
CA LEU A 243 4.77 -16.29 2.90
C LEU A 243 4.16 -15.14 3.74
N PRO A 244 4.21 -15.17 5.08
CA PRO A 244 3.93 -14.01 5.94
C PRO A 244 4.66 -12.74 5.50
N SER A 245 5.95 -12.85 5.17
CA SER A 245 6.79 -11.71 4.75
C SER A 245 6.26 -11.03 3.50
N LEU A 246 5.92 -11.83 2.50
CA LEU A 246 5.37 -11.36 1.23
C LEU A 246 4.01 -10.67 1.45
N MET A 247 3.11 -11.31 2.22
CA MET A 247 1.79 -10.75 2.52
C MET A 247 1.88 -9.40 3.26
N LEU A 248 2.69 -9.32 4.32
CA LEU A 248 2.88 -8.08 5.09
C LEU A 248 3.57 -6.98 4.27
N SER A 249 4.54 -7.32 3.41
CA SER A 249 5.22 -6.36 2.54
C SER A 249 4.29 -5.80 1.46
N ILE A 250 3.43 -6.64 0.87
CA ILE A 250 2.39 -6.21 -0.07
C ILE A 250 1.35 -5.35 0.65
N ALA A 251 0.94 -5.72 1.86
CA ALA A 251 0.01 -4.93 2.67
C ALA A 251 0.56 -3.53 2.99
N ALA A 252 1.84 -3.44 3.37
CA ALA A 252 2.52 -2.18 3.64
C ALA A 252 2.61 -1.32 2.37
N ALA A 253 3.02 -1.90 1.23
CA ALA A 253 3.05 -1.20 -0.04
C ALA A 253 1.66 -0.70 -0.47
N ALA A 254 0.61 -1.51 -0.31
CA ALA A 254 -0.77 -1.16 -0.67
C ALA A 254 -1.35 -0.04 0.22
N ILE A 255 -0.99 0.00 1.51
CA ILE A 255 -1.38 1.07 2.43
C ILE A 255 -0.62 2.36 2.14
N VAL A 256 0.70 2.30 1.90
CA VAL A 256 1.53 3.50 1.65
C VAL A 256 1.26 4.12 0.28
N THR A 257 0.90 3.31 -0.73
CA THR A 257 0.53 3.81 -2.06
C THR A 257 -0.96 4.16 -2.19
N ARG A 258 -1.73 4.06 -1.09
CA ARG A 258 -3.16 4.36 -1.06
C ARG A 258 -3.42 5.86 -1.27
N VAL A 259 -3.93 6.22 -2.43
CA VAL A 259 -4.58 7.51 -2.63
C VAL A 259 -5.96 7.49 -1.97
N ALA A 260 -6.28 8.50 -1.17
CA ALA A 260 -7.59 8.64 -0.55
C ALA A 260 -8.70 8.72 -1.62
N SER A 261 -9.64 7.79 -1.56
CA SER A 261 -10.73 7.65 -2.54
C SER A 261 -11.96 7.03 -1.87
N GLU A 262 -13.13 7.18 -2.48
CA GLU A 262 -14.38 6.53 -2.05
C GLU A 262 -14.38 5.01 -2.36
N LYS A 263 -13.40 4.51 -3.10
CA LYS A 263 -13.26 3.10 -3.48
C LYS A 263 -12.01 2.46 -2.90
N ASP A 264 -12.15 1.19 -2.54
CA ASP A 264 -11.06 0.27 -2.19
C ASP A 264 -10.14 -0.03 -3.40
N LEU A 265 -9.09 -0.84 -3.22
CA LEU A 265 -8.13 -1.08 -4.31
C LEU A 265 -8.77 -1.86 -5.46
N ALA A 266 -9.60 -2.85 -5.15
CA ALA A 266 -10.26 -3.67 -6.17
C ALA A 266 -11.29 -2.85 -6.96
N GLY A 267 -12.06 -1.97 -6.29
CA GLY A 267 -12.98 -1.04 -6.93
C GLY A 267 -12.28 0.01 -7.82
N GLN A 268 -11.10 0.50 -7.41
CA GLN A 268 -10.29 1.42 -8.22
C GLN A 268 -9.76 0.72 -9.47
N ILE A 269 -8.99 -0.37 -9.31
CA ILE A 269 -8.44 -1.17 -10.42
C ILE A 269 -9.55 -1.65 -11.35
N GLY A 270 -10.62 -2.23 -10.78
CA GLY A 270 -11.79 -2.70 -11.52
C GLY A 270 -12.47 -1.60 -12.34
N SER A 271 -12.46 -0.35 -11.89
CA SER A 271 -12.99 0.77 -12.68
C SER A 271 -12.07 1.24 -13.81
N GLN A 272 -10.74 1.12 -13.65
CA GLN A 272 -9.76 1.49 -14.69
C GLN A 272 -9.64 0.40 -15.77
N PHE A 273 -9.56 -0.87 -15.36
CA PHE A 273 -9.62 -2.02 -16.27
C PHE A 273 -11.04 -2.28 -16.80
N GLY A 274 -12.06 -1.73 -16.15
CA GLY A 274 -13.45 -1.74 -16.62
C GLY A 274 -13.76 -0.71 -17.71
N SER A 275 -12.81 0.14 -18.13
CA SER A 275 -13.02 1.01 -19.28
C SER A 275 -12.58 0.35 -20.59
N ALA A 276 -13.36 0.56 -21.64
CA ALA A 276 -12.99 0.11 -22.97
C ALA A 276 -11.76 0.82 -23.55
N ARG A 277 -11.48 2.05 -23.06
CA ARG A 277 -10.32 2.83 -23.49
C ARG A 277 -9.00 2.12 -23.15
N THR A 278 -9.00 1.31 -22.09
CA THR A 278 -7.87 0.49 -21.64
C THR A 278 -7.64 -0.72 -22.55
N TRP A 279 -8.69 -1.47 -22.89
CA TRP A 279 -8.56 -2.72 -23.66
C TRP A 279 -8.39 -2.53 -25.17
N THR A 280 -8.81 -1.39 -25.73
CA THR A 280 -8.66 -1.14 -27.18
C THR A 280 -7.19 -1.20 -27.65
N PRO A 281 -6.23 -0.45 -27.04
CA PRO A 281 -4.83 -0.53 -27.45
C PRO A 281 -4.20 -1.89 -27.14
N VAL A 282 -4.60 -2.57 -26.05
CA VAL A 282 -4.11 -3.92 -25.72
C VAL A 282 -4.46 -4.90 -26.83
N ALA A 283 -5.71 -4.90 -27.31
CA ALA A 283 -6.13 -5.76 -28.42
C ALA A 283 -5.35 -5.49 -29.71
N ALA A 284 -5.08 -4.22 -30.02
CA ALA A 284 -4.32 -3.82 -31.21
C ALA A 284 -2.84 -4.26 -31.13
N ILE A 285 -2.19 -4.08 -29.98
CA ILE A 285 -0.79 -4.49 -29.77
C ILE A 285 -0.64 -6.02 -29.80
N LEU A 286 -1.55 -6.76 -29.15
CA LEU A 286 -1.55 -8.23 -29.18
C LEU A 286 -1.80 -8.77 -30.60
N ALA A 287 -2.70 -8.15 -31.37
CA ALA A 287 -2.94 -8.52 -32.76
C ALA A 287 -1.70 -8.28 -33.63
N LEU A 288 -1.05 -7.12 -33.49
CA LEU A 288 0.18 -6.79 -34.22
C LEU A 288 1.32 -7.76 -33.87
N LEU A 289 1.50 -8.07 -32.58
CA LEU A 289 2.52 -9.01 -32.11
C LEU A 289 2.24 -10.46 -32.55
N GLY A 290 0.96 -10.85 -32.63
CA GLY A 290 0.53 -12.17 -33.10
C GLY A 290 0.65 -12.39 -34.62
N VAL A 291 0.80 -11.33 -35.41
CA VAL A 291 1.05 -11.37 -36.87
C VAL A 291 2.55 -11.41 -37.20
N LEU A 292 3.43 -11.08 -36.25
CA LEU A 292 4.88 -11.12 -36.47
C LEU A 292 5.39 -12.58 -36.55
N PRO A 293 6.22 -12.91 -37.56
CA PRO A 293 6.79 -14.26 -37.69
C PRO A 293 7.75 -14.56 -36.54
N GLY A 294 7.72 -15.80 -36.05
CA GLY A 294 8.54 -16.27 -34.91
C GLY A 294 7.87 -16.10 -33.54
N MET A 295 6.70 -15.45 -33.45
CA MET A 295 5.92 -15.34 -32.21
C MET A 295 4.89 -16.48 -32.07
N PRO A 296 4.47 -16.85 -30.83
CA PRO A 296 3.46 -17.89 -30.59
C PRO A 296 2.04 -17.41 -30.96
N HIS A 297 1.78 -17.35 -32.26
CA HIS A 297 0.51 -16.94 -32.88
C HIS A 297 -0.74 -17.62 -32.28
N LEU A 298 -0.65 -18.91 -31.93
CA LEU A 298 -1.73 -19.69 -31.29
C LEU A 298 -2.11 -19.19 -29.88
N VAL A 299 -1.22 -18.45 -29.19
CA VAL A 299 -1.50 -17.84 -27.89
C VAL A 299 -1.91 -16.38 -28.06
N LEU A 300 -1.20 -15.64 -28.92
CA LEU A 300 -1.37 -14.20 -29.09
C LEU A 300 -2.64 -13.80 -29.83
N LEU A 301 -3.02 -14.51 -30.91
CA LEU A 301 -4.21 -14.15 -31.69
C LEU A 301 -5.53 -14.39 -30.92
N PRO A 302 -5.72 -15.50 -30.17
CA PRO A 302 -6.87 -15.64 -29.27
C PRO A 302 -6.88 -14.61 -28.14
N ALA A 303 -5.72 -14.28 -27.55
CA ALA A 303 -5.62 -13.23 -26.53
C ALA A 303 -6.03 -11.85 -27.08
N ALA A 304 -5.61 -11.52 -28.31
CA ALA A 304 -6.03 -10.31 -29.00
C ALA A 304 -7.54 -10.28 -29.26
N ALA A 305 -8.13 -11.40 -29.68
CA ALA A 305 -9.56 -11.53 -29.88
C ALA A 305 -10.36 -11.37 -28.57
N ILE A 306 -9.90 -11.96 -27.47
CA ILE A 306 -10.50 -11.80 -26.13
C ILE A 306 -10.43 -10.33 -25.67
N ALA A 307 -9.26 -9.68 -25.80
CA ALA A 307 -9.09 -8.26 -25.47
C ALA A 307 -9.98 -7.36 -26.35
N GLY A 308 -10.11 -7.66 -27.64
CA GLY A 308 -10.99 -6.94 -28.57
C GLY A 308 -12.47 -7.10 -28.23
N PHE A 309 -12.89 -8.32 -27.86
CA PHE A 309 -14.25 -8.59 -27.39
C PHE A 309 -14.55 -7.87 -26.06
N ALA A 310 -13.61 -7.89 -25.11
CA ALA A 310 -13.71 -7.13 -23.86
C ALA A 310 -13.86 -5.63 -24.14
N ALA A 311 -13.00 -5.05 -24.98
CA ALA A 311 -13.11 -3.65 -25.39
C ALA A 311 -14.48 -3.34 -26.02
N TRP A 312 -14.97 -4.16 -26.95
CA TRP A 312 -16.26 -3.98 -27.61
C TRP A 312 -17.44 -4.04 -26.62
N LYS A 313 -17.46 -5.04 -25.73
CA LYS A 313 -18.49 -5.22 -24.70
C LYS A 313 -18.48 -4.06 -23.69
N LEU A 314 -17.31 -3.59 -23.27
CA LEU A 314 -17.18 -2.43 -22.39
C LEU A 314 -17.64 -1.13 -23.09
N ARG A 315 -17.35 -0.92 -24.38
CA ARG A 315 -17.88 0.24 -25.13
C ARG A 315 -19.40 0.24 -25.17
N GLN A 316 -20.04 -0.91 -25.26
CA GLN A 316 -21.51 -1.00 -25.22
C GLN A 316 -22.07 -0.65 -23.84
N ILE A 317 -21.37 -1.01 -22.76
CA ILE A 317 -21.75 -0.66 -21.39
C ILE A 317 -21.58 0.85 -21.16
N GLU A 318 -20.45 1.43 -21.54
CA GLU A 318 -20.19 2.89 -21.49
C GLU A 318 -21.19 3.70 -22.34
N ARG A 319 -21.65 3.15 -23.48
CA ARG A 319 -22.61 3.82 -24.39
C ARG A 319 -24.09 3.60 -24.04
N ARG A 320 -24.43 2.77 -23.05
CA ARG A 320 -25.82 2.68 -22.56
C ARG A 320 -26.12 3.96 -21.78
N PRO A 321 -27.03 4.83 -22.23
CA PRO A 321 -27.34 6.03 -21.49
C PRO A 321 -27.91 5.63 -20.13
N VAL A 322 -27.35 6.20 -19.06
CA VAL A 322 -27.92 6.09 -17.71
C VAL A 322 -29.36 6.59 -17.82
N ALA A 323 -30.33 5.70 -17.59
CA ALA A 323 -31.74 6.06 -17.65
C ALA A 323 -31.96 7.17 -16.62
N ALA A 324 -32.21 8.39 -17.11
CA ALA A 324 -32.37 9.56 -16.27
C ALA A 324 -33.37 9.22 -15.15
N PRO A 325 -33.05 9.51 -13.86
CA PRO A 325 -33.96 9.22 -12.77
C PRO A 325 -35.29 9.87 -13.14
N ARG A 326 -36.34 9.05 -13.29
CA ARG A 326 -37.66 9.52 -13.73
C ARG A 326 -38.04 10.64 -12.77
N HIS A 327 -37.93 11.89 -13.23
CA HIS A 327 -38.55 13.02 -12.57
C HIS A 327 -40.01 12.59 -12.43
N ARG A 328 -40.45 12.34 -11.19
CA ARG A 328 -41.87 12.20 -10.89
C ARG A 328 -42.49 13.46 -11.46
N ARG A 329 -43.21 13.32 -12.58
CA ARG A 329 -44.03 14.40 -13.11
C ARG A 329 -44.90 14.82 -11.94
N ARG A 330 -44.68 16.03 -11.41
CA ARG A 330 -45.67 16.67 -10.56
C ARG A 330 -46.86 16.90 -11.47
N ASP A 331 -47.90 16.08 -11.34
CA ASP A 331 -49.14 16.28 -12.07
C ASP A 331 -49.65 17.71 -11.80
N PRO A 332 -49.82 18.56 -12.83
CA PRO A 332 -50.37 19.90 -12.64
C PRO A 332 -51.86 19.89 -12.30
N GLN A 333 -52.50 18.71 -12.20
CA GLN A 333 -53.94 18.56 -12.01
C GLN A 333 -54.33 18.09 -10.60
N ARG A 334 -54.13 18.99 -9.63
CA ARG A 334 -55.02 19.11 -8.46
C ARG A 334 -55.27 20.59 -8.14
N GLN A 335 -56.06 21.25 -8.98
CA GLN A 335 -56.78 22.44 -8.51
C GLN A 335 -57.77 22.00 -7.42
N PRO A 336 -57.77 22.61 -6.22
CA PRO A 336 -58.84 22.38 -5.26
C PRO A 336 -60.12 23.02 -5.80
N VAL A 337 -61.16 22.21 -6.02
CA VAL A 337 -62.48 22.67 -6.46
C VAL A 337 -63.03 23.65 -5.43
N LEU A 338 -63.23 24.90 -5.83
CA LEU A 338 -63.90 25.92 -5.01
C LEU A 338 -65.38 25.53 -4.86
N ARG A 339 -65.72 24.82 -3.78
CA ARG A 339 -67.08 24.37 -3.51
C ARG A 339 -67.92 25.57 -3.05
N ARG A 340 -68.86 26.02 -3.89
CA ARG A 340 -69.83 27.06 -3.53
C ARG A 340 -70.75 26.60 -2.40
N ALA A 341 -70.63 27.27 -1.26
CA ALA A 341 -71.69 27.59 -0.31
C ALA A 341 -71.39 29.05 0.10
N GLY A 342 -72.31 29.96 0.37
CA GLY A 342 -73.71 29.92 0.79
C GLY A 342 -73.90 31.28 1.48
N ALA A 343 -75.06 31.93 1.36
CA ALA A 343 -75.20 33.34 1.72
C ALA A 343 -75.05 33.62 3.24
N GLY A 344 -74.58 34.82 3.60
CA GLY A 344 -74.57 35.27 5.02
C GLY A 344 -73.80 36.56 5.32
N ASP A 345 -74.50 37.69 5.20
CA ASP A 345 -74.36 38.95 5.99
C ASP A 345 -73.02 39.75 6.07
N GLY A 346 -73.16 41.07 6.22
CA GLY A 346 -72.32 41.78 7.20
C GLY A 346 -71.15 42.67 6.75
N ARG A 347 -71.45 43.96 6.50
CA ARG A 347 -70.60 45.14 6.82
C ARG A 347 -69.35 45.48 5.97
N ARG A 348 -69.53 46.55 5.16
CA ARG A 348 -68.68 47.76 5.01
C ARG A 348 -67.24 47.74 5.58
N ARG A 349 -66.25 48.13 4.76
CA ARG A 349 -65.55 49.46 4.84
C ARG A 349 -64.51 49.68 3.72
N HIS A 350 -64.15 50.95 3.51
CA HIS A 350 -63.20 51.44 2.51
C HIS A 350 -61.75 50.98 2.74
N CYS A 351 -60.94 50.94 1.67
CA CYS A 351 -59.77 51.83 1.55
C CYS A 351 -59.23 51.96 0.11
N ARG A 352 -59.25 53.17 -0.45
CA ARG A 352 -58.34 53.60 -1.54
C ARG A 352 -57.05 54.09 -0.88
N HIS A 353 -55.86 53.89 -1.48
CA HIS A 353 -54.87 54.99 -1.59
C HIS A 353 -53.68 54.72 -2.55
N ARG A 354 -53.32 55.81 -3.26
CA ARG A 354 -52.03 56.26 -3.86
C ARG A 354 -50.88 55.24 -4.12
N ARG A 355 -50.25 55.19 -5.31
CA ARG A 355 -49.38 56.19 -6.02
C ARG A 355 -48.05 56.56 -5.31
N GLN A 356 -46.93 56.13 -5.90
CA GLN A 356 -45.65 56.85 -6.20
C GLN A 356 -44.70 55.80 -6.84
N ARG A 357 -43.99 55.94 -7.98
CA ARG A 357 -43.36 57.02 -8.79
C ARG A 357 -41.90 57.39 -8.41
N ASN A 358 -40.91 56.65 -8.94
CA ASN A 358 -39.70 57.16 -9.64
C ASN A 358 -38.80 55.99 -10.15
N ARG A 359 -38.29 55.98 -11.40
CA ARG A 359 -36.98 56.55 -11.89
C ARG A 359 -35.78 55.95 -11.12
N ARG A 360 -34.71 55.34 -11.70
CA ARG A 360 -34.00 55.42 -13.02
C ARG A 360 -33.23 54.07 -13.26
N GLN A 361 -32.46 53.75 -14.33
CA GLN A 361 -32.07 54.46 -15.57
C GLN A 361 -32.21 53.57 -16.86
N ARG A 362 -31.14 52.99 -17.43
CA ARG A 362 -31.12 52.23 -18.73
C ARG A 362 -29.95 51.19 -18.87
N PRO A 363 -30.03 50.22 -19.81
CA PRO A 363 -29.02 49.18 -20.08
C PRO A 363 -28.03 49.55 -21.21
N VAL A 364 -27.00 48.72 -21.45
CA VAL A 364 -26.12 48.74 -22.64
C VAL A 364 -25.86 47.30 -23.14
N LEU A 365 -25.67 47.16 -24.46
CA LEU A 365 -25.58 45.91 -25.24
C LEU A 365 -24.49 46.08 -26.33
N GLY A 366 -23.90 44.99 -26.84
CA GLY A 366 -22.87 44.97 -27.92
C GLY A 366 -21.50 44.50 -27.40
N ALA A 367 -20.79 43.49 -27.92
CA ALA A 367 -20.76 42.76 -29.21
C ALA A 367 -20.12 43.51 -30.40
N VAL A 368 -18.91 43.09 -30.80
CA VAL A 368 -18.29 43.17 -32.15
C VAL A 368 -17.26 42.01 -32.29
N ASP A 369 -17.14 41.45 -33.50
CA ASP A 369 -16.34 40.26 -33.88
C ASP A 369 -15.01 40.56 -34.62
N ALA A 370 -14.24 39.48 -34.90
CA ALA A 370 -13.22 39.29 -35.97
C ALA A 370 -11.91 40.12 -35.91
N GLY A 371 -10.77 39.72 -36.52
CA GLY A 371 -10.33 38.51 -37.25
C GLY A 371 -8.82 38.68 -37.60
N ALA A 372 -7.97 37.65 -37.45
CA ALA A 372 -7.44 36.76 -38.52
C ALA A 372 -6.23 37.29 -39.34
N ASP A 373 -5.23 36.40 -39.57
CA ASP A 373 -4.12 36.43 -40.56
C ASP A 373 -3.02 37.53 -40.47
N ASP A 374 -1.75 37.32 -40.88
CA ASP A 374 -0.89 36.14 -41.13
C ASP A 374 0.59 36.62 -41.27
N GLY A 375 1.61 35.75 -41.38
CA GLY A 375 2.89 36.11 -42.06
C GLY A 375 4.24 36.03 -41.31
N GLN A 376 4.86 34.84 -41.35
CA GLN A 376 6.29 34.48 -41.52
C GLN A 376 7.46 35.51 -41.37
N GLY A 377 8.55 35.06 -40.72
CA GLY A 377 9.91 35.61 -40.89
C GLY A 377 10.99 34.86 -40.08
N GLY A 378 12.10 34.41 -40.71
CA GLY A 378 13.16 33.61 -40.08
C GLY A 378 14.59 34.10 -40.35
N CYS A 379 15.60 33.34 -39.88
CA CYS A 379 17.05 33.64 -39.77
C CYS A 379 17.45 34.46 -38.51
N GLY A 380 18.62 34.27 -37.86
CA GLY A 380 19.65 33.22 -37.99
C GLY A 380 21.04 33.64 -37.47
N ARG A 381 21.69 32.80 -36.64
CA ARG A 381 23.17 32.69 -36.39
C ARG A 381 24.00 33.91 -35.91
N ARG A 382 24.57 33.84 -34.68
CA ARG A 382 26.03 33.72 -34.33
C ARG A 382 26.38 34.18 -32.90
N GLN A 383 27.41 33.54 -32.31
CA GLN A 383 28.14 33.98 -31.11
C GLN A 383 29.19 35.06 -31.49
N PRO A 384 29.85 35.72 -30.52
CA PRO A 384 31.15 35.20 -30.03
C PRO A 384 31.35 35.31 -28.50
N ALA A 385 32.48 34.78 -28.01
CA ALA A 385 32.88 34.77 -26.61
C ALA A 385 34.10 35.65 -26.33
N SER A 386 34.24 36.17 -25.11
CA SER A 386 35.50 36.71 -24.58
C SER A 386 35.52 36.84 -23.04
N ALA A 387 36.54 36.25 -22.42
CA ALA A 387 37.06 36.51 -21.07
C ALA A 387 38.60 36.74 -21.23
N PRO A 388 39.48 36.86 -20.20
CA PRO A 388 39.27 36.96 -18.75
C PRO A 388 40.13 38.07 -18.06
N THR A 389 40.05 38.22 -16.73
CA THR A 389 41.10 38.85 -15.89
C THR A 389 41.30 38.14 -14.54
N ARG A 390 42.56 38.09 -14.08
CA ARG A 390 43.02 37.62 -12.75
C ARG A 390 42.99 38.85 -11.77
N SER A 391 43.22 38.84 -10.45
CA SER A 391 44.09 38.02 -9.58
C SER A 391 43.94 38.39 -8.06
N CYS A 392 44.29 37.44 -7.18
CA CYS A 392 44.78 37.58 -5.77
C CYS A 392 43.84 37.88 -4.55
N PRO A 393 43.91 37.04 -3.48
CA PRO A 393 43.62 37.35 -2.06
C PRO A 393 44.98 37.59 -1.30
N PRO A 394 45.16 37.42 0.04
CA PRO A 394 44.27 37.31 1.23
C PRO A 394 44.66 38.30 2.39
N ARG A 395 44.07 38.17 3.59
CA ARG A 395 44.70 38.64 4.86
C ARG A 395 44.38 37.77 6.08
N LEU A 396 45.42 37.51 6.88
CA LEU A 396 45.43 36.81 8.18
C LEU A 396 45.07 37.76 9.35
N TYR A 397 44.61 37.19 10.48
CA TYR A 397 45.02 37.45 11.88
C TYR A 397 44.11 36.58 12.81
N ASP A 398 44.51 35.99 13.95
CA ASP A 398 45.78 35.40 14.42
C ASP A 398 45.48 34.44 15.62
N ALA A 399 46.49 33.67 16.05
CA ALA A 399 46.54 32.59 17.05
C ALA A 399 45.99 32.93 18.49
N ARG A 400 45.81 31.98 19.42
CA ARG A 400 46.87 31.23 20.15
C ARG A 400 46.33 30.02 21.01
N PRO A 401 47.19 29.22 21.71
CA PRO A 401 47.08 27.75 21.67
C PRO A 401 46.96 27.03 23.03
N ASP A 402 46.79 25.69 22.98
CA ASP A 402 47.40 24.69 23.88
C ASP A 402 47.26 23.28 23.22
N GLY A 403 48.07 22.25 23.50
CA GLY A 403 49.23 22.24 24.40
C GLY A 403 49.63 20.85 24.96
N ARG A 404 50.02 19.88 24.11
CA ARG A 404 50.59 18.53 24.49
C ARG A 404 49.54 17.55 25.09
N LEU A 405 49.78 16.23 25.24
CA LEU A 405 50.99 15.38 25.16
C LEU A 405 50.81 14.13 24.27
N THR A 406 51.97 13.68 23.74
CA THR A 406 52.38 12.30 23.34
C THR A 406 51.42 11.44 22.51
#